data_AF-A0A656YXD5-F1
#
_entry.id   AF-A0A656YXD5-F1
#
_cell.length_a   1.000
_cell.length_b   1.000
_cell.length_c   1.000
_cell.angle_alpha   90.00
_cell.angle_beta   90.00
_cell.angle_gamma   90.00
#
_symmetry.space_group_name_H-M   'P 1'
#
loop_
_entity.id
_entity.type
_entity.pdbx_description
1 polymer ?
#
loop_
_entity_poly.entity_id
_entity_poly.type
_entity_poly.pdbx_seq_one_letter_code
_entity_poly.pdbx_strand_id
1 'polypeptide(L)'
;MKEDISKVSSEKLLQLAEERIFSFGPRDLASALSYKNMCYGLGKIIYVLQGDAYCVFGPDATITRNKGRWLSGFGYGGVIRWCGDNIAFPEIRPNACGMLLMRLNNFSSKEDLIRKASEVEEKEITLEGIEINPDFGKGNHFFEIYEPLEVSEDVSDVFPEDAYFAILHGSAPELKDNMYSWEGKGERVETPLGDITVLYDDEAEKYYKEWSYLESFSKRRREILAREVVGEHEAISNLTHQGLFSKNEARLGCYDSMEGNGDVLFPISLRWDIPTYVFKGKQNLTDKIIHRLGFYERAERLDLLEELKNVNILPHGGGYDLKLPYGEIEIISTSFGNIFALSGLEPAPDVSEISIGKGVSKFGEMVVTDPKSLPYTYRGKRVIGKTNELELGEMRAKLRPILTIKV
;
A
#
# COMPACT_ATOMS: atom_id res chain seq x y z
N MET A 1 1.57 3.90 35.68
CA MET A 1 1.84 5.36 35.59
C MET A 1 2.29 5.58 34.15
N LYS A 2 1.44 6.13 33.27
CA LYS A 2 1.84 6.40 31.87
C LYS A 2 2.95 7.47 31.91
N GLU A 3 4.12 7.17 31.36
CA GLU A 3 5.19 8.15 31.23
C GLU A 3 4.71 9.33 30.37
N ASP A 4 5.13 10.54 30.74
CA ASP A 4 4.89 11.75 29.97
C ASP A 4 5.72 11.69 28.67
N ILE A 5 5.09 11.32 27.56
CA ILE A 5 5.77 11.09 26.26
C ILE A 5 6.36 12.40 25.72
N SER A 6 5.88 13.56 26.18
CA SER A 6 6.38 14.89 25.78
C SER A 6 7.86 15.16 26.13
N LYS A 7 8.50 14.33 26.97
CA LYS A 7 9.91 14.47 27.37
C LYS A 7 10.80 13.33 26.88
N VAL A 8 10.29 12.49 25.99
CA VAL A 8 10.98 11.29 25.52
C VAL A 8 12.00 11.62 24.44
N SER A 9 13.20 11.04 24.53
CA SER A 9 14.24 11.21 23.50
C SER A 9 13.84 10.57 22.17
N SER A 10 14.42 11.03 21.06
CA SER A 10 14.20 10.45 19.72
C SER A 10 14.44 8.94 19.69
N GLU A 11 15.51 8.46 20.36
CA GLU A 11 15.83 7.04 20.45
C GLU A 11 14.72 6.24 21.15
N LYS A 12 14.21 6.75 22.27
CA LYS A 12 13.16 6.08 23.02
C LYS A 12 11.83 6.11 22.28
N LEU A 13 11.54 7.19 21.55
CA LEU A 13 10.33 7.28 20.72
C LEU A 13 10.37 6.32 19.53
N LEU A 14 11.55 6.14 18.90
CA LEU A 14 11.75 5.12 17.87
C LEU A 14 11.57 3.70 18.43
N GLN A 15 12.08 3.41 19.63
CA GLN A 15 11.85 2.12 20.29
C GLN A 15 10.36 1.88 20.57
N LEU A 16 9.63 2.89 21.05
CA LEU A 16 8.19 2.80 21.29
C LEU A 16 7.40 2.52 20.02
N ALA A 17 7.77 3.17 18.91
CA ALA A 17 7.19 2.92 17.60
C ALA A 17 7.53 1.50 17.11
N GLU A 18 8.78 1.07 17.25
CA GLU A 18 9.24 -0.27 16.86
C GLU A 18 8.47 -1.39 17.58
N GLU A 19 8.23 -1.24 18.88
CA GLU A 19 7.43 -2.19 19.66
C GLU A 19 5.99 -2.33 19.14
N ARG A 20 5.44 -1.27 18.52
CA ARG A 20 4.07 -1.19 17.99
C ARG A 20 3.96 -1.45 16.49
N ILE A 21 5.04 -1.86 15.83
CA ILE A 21 5.00 -2.33 14.44
C ILE A 21 5.03 -3.86 14.41
N PHE A 22 3.98 -4.46 13.85
CA PHE A 22 3.83 -5.90 13.65
C PHE A 22 4.00 -6.22 12.16
N SER A 23 5.19 -6.68 11.77
CA SER A 23 5.53 -6.89 10.36
C SER A 23 5.72 -8.36 10.01
N PHE A 24 4.91 -8.85 9.08
CA PHE A 24 5.12 -10.12 8.38
C PHE A 24 5.45 -9.89 6.90
N GLY A 25 5.97 -8.70 6.60
CA GLY A 25 6.60 -8.39 5.34
C GLY A 25 7.82 -9.28 5.08
N PRO A 26 8.24 -9.41 3.81
CA PRO A 26 9.40 -10.20 3.44
C PRO A 26 10.69 -9.59 4.00
N ARG A 27 11.73 -10.41 4.16
CA ARG A 27 13.06 -9.98 4.59
C ARG A 27 13.88 -9.52 3.39
N ASP A 28 13.54 -8.34 2.86
CA ASP A 28 14.27 -7.69 1.77
C ASP A 28 14.41 -6.19 2.00
N LEU A 29 15.21 -5.53 1.15
CA LEU A 29 15.54 -4.11 1.28
C LEU A 29 14.30 -3.22 1.29
N ALA A 30 13.33 -3.46 0.40
CA ALA A 30 12.16 -2.60 0.27
C ALA A 30 11.28 -2.66 1.53
N SER A 31 11.10 -3.86 2.08
CA SER A 31 10.39 -4.07 3.34
C SER A 31 11.14 -3.46 4.53
N ALA A 32 12.47 -3.65 4.59
CA ALA A 32 13.31 -3.10 5.65
C ALA A 32 13.32 -1.56 5.68
N LEU A 33 13.42 -0.94 4.50
CA LEU A 33 13.32 0.52 4.34
C LEU A 33 11.94 1.05 4.74
N SER A 34 10.87 0.36 4.31
CA SER A 34 9.49 0.70 4.70
C SER A 34 9.29 0.65 6.21
N TYR A 35 9.75 -0.41 6.84
CA TYR A 35 9.67 -0.62 8.29
C TYR A 35 10.41 0.48 9.05
N LYS A 36 11.69 0.71 8.71
CA LYS A 36 12.52 1.74 9.35
C LYS A 36 11.91 3.13 9.20
N ASN A 37 11.40 3.46 8.01
CA ASN A 37 10.75 4.75 7.79
C ASN A 37 9.49 4.88 8.64
N MET A 38 8.64 3.85 8.67
CA MET A 38 7.40 3.82 9.44
C MET A 38 7.61 4.06 10.94
N CYS A 39 8.74 3.64 11.53
CA CYS A 39 9.06 3.97 12.92
C CYS A 39 9.02 5.48 13.18
N TYR A 40 9.42 6.31 12.21
CA TYR A 40 9.39 7.76 12.35
C TYR A 40 7.97 8.31 12.27
N GLY A 41 7.20 7.95 11.24
CA GLY A 41 5.81 8.41 11.10
C GLY A 41 4.94 7.98 12.27
N LEU A 42 5.06 6.71 12.69
CA LEU A 42 4.34 6.17 13.84
C LEU A 42 4.80 6.82 15.15
N GLY A 43 6.11 7.03 15.34
CA GLY A 43 6.65 7.70 16.51
C GLY A 43 6.11 9.13 16.66
N LYS A 44 6.02 9.88 15.56
CA LYS A 44 5.40 11.22 15.55
C LYS A 44 3.92 11.18 15.98
N ILE A 45 3.16 10.21 15.48
CA ILE A 45 1.76 10.00 15.88
C ILE A 45 1.66 9.66 17.38
N ILE A 46 2.46 8.72 17.88
CA ILE A 46 2.50 8.33 19.30
C ILE A 46 2.80 9.55 20.19
N TYR A 47 3.75 10.38 19.76
CA TYR A 47 4.12 11.60 20.48
C TYR A 47 2.96 12.60 20.54
N VAL A 48 2.28 12.86 19.42
CA VAL A 48 1.12 13.77 19.40
C VAL A 48 0.00 13.26 20.32
N LEU A 49 -0.31 11.97 20.24
CA LEU A 49 -1.44 11.38 20.96
C LEU A 49 -1.19 11.24 22.45
N GLN A 50 0.08 11.23 22.89
CA GLN A 50 0.46 10.76 24.22
C GLN A 50 -0.19 9.39 24.53
N GLY A 51 -0.35 8.58 23.49
CA GLY A 51 -1.28 7.46 23.41
C GLY A 51 -0.86 6.40 22.41
N ASP A 52 -1.76 5.47 22.11
CA ASP A 52 -1.45 4.30 21.32
C ASP A 52 -1.77 4.47 19.83
N ALA A 53 -0.77 4.18 19.01
CA ALA A 53 -0.92 3.98 17.58
C ALA A 53 -0.04 2.79 17.17
N TYR A 54 -0.51 1.98 16.25
CA TYR A 54 0.21 0.79 15.81
C TYR A 54 0.11 0.62 14.30
N CYS A 55 1.04 -0.18 13.75
CA CYS A 55 1.08 -0.49 12.33
C CYS A 55 1.24 -2.00 12.13
N VAL A 56 0.48 -2.54 11.17
CA VAL A 56 0.58 -3.94 10.75
C VAL A 56 0.97 -4.00 9.28
N PHE A 57 2.13 -4.57 8.99
CA PHE A 57 2.65 -4.71 7.63
C PHE A 57 2.29 -6.07 7.05
N GLY A 58 1.71 -6.05 5.84
CA GLY A 58 1.30 -7.22 5.08
C GLY A 58 2.46 -7.85 4.28
N PRO A 59 2.18 -8.93 3.53
CA PRO A 59 3.19 -9.60 2.71
C PRO A 59 3.69 -8.73 1.53
N ASP A 60 2.99 -7.65 1.21
CA ASP A 60 3.36 -6.66 0.19
C ASP A 60 4.06 -5.42 0.76
N ALA A 61 4.40 -5.41 2.05
CA ALA A 61 5.16 -4.34 2.72
C ALA A 61 6.37 -3.87 1.90
N THR A 62 6.42 -2.58 1.57
CA THR A 62 7.39 -2.04 0.61
C THR A 62 7.51 -0.52 0.76
N ILE A 63 8.47 0.10 0.08
CA ILE A 63 8.63 1.56 0.07
C ILE A 63 7.42 2.23 -0.60
N THR A 64 7.03 3.41 -0.10
CA THR A 64 6.13 4.27 -0.88
C THR A 64 6.94 4.98 -1.97
N ARG A 65 6.34 5.18 -3.14
CA ARG A 65 6.88 6.08 -4.17
C ARG A 65 6.30 7.49 -4.07
N ASN A 66 5.53 7.82 -3.04
CA ASN A 66 5.12 9.20 -2.77
C ASN A 66 6.20 9.89 -1.93
N LYS A 67 6.94 10.83 -2.53
CA LYS A 67 8.05 11.52 -1.86
C LYS A 67 7.61 12.24 -0.57
N GLY A 68 6.47 12.92 -0.58
CA GLY A 68 5.98 13.60 0.63
C GLY A 68 5.68 12.61 1.75
N ARG A 69 4.95 11.53 1.44
CA ARG A 69 4.69 10.45 2.42
C ARG A 69 5.98 9.83 2.96
N TRP A 70 6.97 9.61 2.07
CA TRP A 70 8.27 9.07 2.44
C TRP A 70 9.01 9.99 3.41
N LEU A 71 9.15 11.27 3.06
CA LEU A 71 9.83 12.25 3.90
C LEU A 71 9.13 12.47 5.25
N SER A 72 7.81 12.28 5.30
CA SER A 72 7.03 12.31 6.52
C SER A 72 7.15 11.06 7.39
N GLY A 73 7.92 10.05 7.00
CA GLY A 73 8.19 8.87 7.82
C GLY A 73 7.19 7.73 7.64
N PHE A 74 6.51 7.62 6.50
CA PHE A 74 5.54 6.54 6.29
C PHE A 74 6.01 5.53 5.23
N GLY A 75 5.87 4.24 5.57
CA GLY A 75 6.05 3.10 4.67
C GLY A 75 4.82 2.81 3.80
N TYR A 76 4.81 1.63 3.15
CA TYR A 76 3.71 1.13 2.31
C TYR A 76 3.52 -0.39 2.47
N GLY A 77 2.35 -0.90 2.08
CA GLY A 77 1.91 -2.30 2.24
C GLY A 77 1.47 -2.64 3.67
N GLY A 78 0.72 -1.75 4.32
CA GLY A 78 0.29 -1.95 5.72
C GLY A 78 -0.88 -1.09 6.16
N VAL A 79 -1.38 -1.40 7.36
CA VAL A 79 -2.48 -0.73 8.07
C VAL A 79 -1.90 0.07 9.22
N ILE A 80 -2.30 1.33 9.36
CA ILE A 80 -1.96 2.21 10.49
C ILE A 80 -3.26 2.52 11.22
N ARG A 81 -3.27 2.30 12.54
CA ARG A 81 -4.38 2.65 13.41
C ARG A 81 -3.89 3.49 14.58
N TRP A 82 -4.72 4.42 15.02
CA TRP A 82 -4.41 5.29 16.15
C TRP A 82 -5.63 5.56 17.01
N CYS A 83 -5.41 5.72 18.31
CA CYS A 83 -6.47 6.13 19.23
C CYS A 83 -6.73 7.64 19.16
N GLY A 84 -7.88 8.07 19.67
CA GLY A 84 -8.24 9.49 19.83
C GLY A 84 -9.41 9.88 18.96
N ASP A 85 -10.38 10.56 19.55
CA ASP A 85 -11.56 11.03 18.83
C ASP A 85 -11.22 12.27 18.01
N ASN A 86 -11.70 12.31 16.76
CA ASN A 86 -11.59 13.46 15.85
C ASN A 86 -10.16 14.01 15.71
N ILE A 87 -9.17 13.13 15.54
CA ILE A 87 -7.79 13.51 15.20
C ILE A 87 -7.35 12.82 13.91
N ALA A 88 -6.69 13.55 13.02
CA ALA A 88 -6.19 13.02 11.76
C ALA A 88 -4.80 13.55 11.38
N PHE A 89 -4.09 12.76 10.58
CA PHE A 89 -2.69 13.00 10.19
C PHE A 89 -2.58 13.07 8.65
N PRO A 90 -2.59 14.28 8.04
CA PRO A 90 -2.68 14.44 6.59
C PRO A 90 -1.43 13.95 5.83
N GLU A 91 -0.27 13.84 6.48
CA GLU A 91 0.97 13.29 5.91
C GLU A 91 0.86 11.83 5.45
N ILE A 92 -0.15 11.10 5.92
CA ILE A 92 -0.51 9.77 5.40
C ILE A 92 -0.79 9.84 3.89
N ARG A 93 -1.33 10.97 3.41
CA ARG A 93 -1.59 11.26 2.00
C ARG A 93 -2.43 10.17 1.30
N PRO A 94 -3.67 9.91 1.73
CA PRO A 94 -4.56 8.96 1.06
C PRO A 94 -4.91 9.43 -0.36
N ASN A 95 -5.14 8.51 -1.30
CA ASN A 95 -5.38 8.89 -2.72
C ASN A 95 -6.52 8.11 -3.42
N ALA A 96 -7.23 7.23 -2.71
CA ALA A 96 -8.32 6.41 -3.25
C ALA A 96 -7.90 5.51 -4.42
N CYS A 97 -6.64 5.11 -4.47
CA CYS A 97 -6.21 4.06 -5.40
C CYS A 97 -6.99 2.78 -5.10
N GLY A 98 -7.52 2.18 -6.16
CA GLY A 98 -8.51 1.11 -6.12
C GLY A 98 -8.46 0.24 -7.37
N MET A 99 -8.99 -0.97 -7.27
CA MET A 99 -9.14 -1.89 -8.41
C MET A 99 -10.62 -2.18 -8.65
N LEU A 100 -11.04 -2.01 -9.90
CA LEU A 100 -12.31 -2.51 -10.42
C LEU A 100 -12.04 -3.83 -11.13
N LEU A 101 -12.52 -4.94 -10.57
CA LEU A 101 -12.57 -6.26 -11.22
C LEU A 101 -13.94 -6.44 -11.87
N MET A 102 -13.95 -6.79 -13.15
CA MET A 102 -15.18 -6.90 -13.93
C MET A 102 -15.18 -8.12 -14.84
N ARG A 103 -16.38 -8.65 -15.10
CA ARG A 103 -16.67 -9.61 -16.16
C ARG A 103 -17.09 -8.86 -17.43
N LEU A 104 -16.52 -9.23 -18.57
CA LEU A 104 -16.82 -8.63 -19.85
C LEU A 104 -18.03 -9.32 -20.49
N ASN A 105 -19.04 -8.54 -20.89
CA ASN A 105 -20.21 -9.09 -21.59
C ASN A 105 -19.87 -9.53 -23.02
N ASN A 106 -18.97 -8.81 -23.68
CA ASN A 106 -18.47 -9.13 -25.01
C ASN A 106 -16.97 -8.83 -25.08
N PHE A 107 -16.17 -9.78 -25.54
CA PHE A 107 -14.75 -9.54 -25.77
C PHE A 107 -14.52 -8.91 -27.14
N SER A 108 -14.03 -7.67 -27.15
CA SER A 108 -13.58 -6.99 -28.38
C SER A 108 -12.19 -7.51 -28.78
N SER A 109 -11.79 -7.33 -30.04
CA SER A 109 -10.44 -7.68 -30.49
C SER A 109 -9.37 -6.88 -29.70
N LYS A 110 -8.13 -7.39 -29.64
CA LYS A 110 -7.03 -6.71 -28.95
C LYS A 110 -6.79 -5.32 -29.55
N GLU A 111 -6.82 -5.23 -30.88
CA GLU A 111 -6.66 -4.00 -31.64
C GLU A 111 -7.75 -2.99 -31.31
N ASP A 112 -9.01 -3.43 -31.19
CA ASP A 112 -10.12 -2.55 -30.82
C ASP A 112 -10.00 -2.06 -29.36
N LEU A 113 -9.59 -2.92 -28.42
CA LEU A 113 -9.40 -2.52 -27.03
C LEU A 113 -8.26 -1.50 -26.88
N ILE A 114 -7.14 -1.71 -27.57
CA ILE A 114 -6.01 -0.77 -27.59
C ILE A 114 -6.46 0.56 -28.19
N ARG A 115 -7.18 0.53 -29.33
CA ARG A 115 -7.68 1.74 -29.98
C ARG A 115 -8.63 2.52 -29.07
N LYS A 116 -9.61 1.84 -28.46
CA LYS A 116 -10.55 2.48 -27.53
C LYS A 116 -9.85 3.07 -26.31
N ALA A 117 -8.89 2.35 -25.71
CA ALA A 117 -8.11 2.89 -24.59
C ALA A 117 -7.32 4.14 -24.98
N SER A 118 -6.76 4.18 -26.20
CA SER A 118 -6.09 5.38 -26.73
C SER A 118 -7.08 6.53 -27.00
N GLU A 119 -8.26 6.23 -27.55
CA GLU A 119 -9.31 7.23 -27.81
C GLU A 119 -9.81 7.87 -26.50
N VAL A 120 -9.86 7.10 -25.41
CA VAL A 120 -10.25 7.60 -24.08
C VAL A 120 -9.30 8.66 -23.55
N GLU A 121 -7.98 8.55 -23.80
CA GLU A 121 -6.99 9.57 -23.41
C GLU A 121 -7.19 10.92 -24.13
N GLU A 122 -7.86 10.92 -25.29
CA GLU A 122 -8.16 12.12 -26.07
C GLU A 122 -9.60 12.63 -25.87
N LYS A 123 -10.44 11.88 -25.16
CA LYS A 123 -11.86 12.17 -25.00
C LYS A 123 -12.11 13.04 -23.78
N GLU A 124 -12.89 14.10 -23.97
CA GLU A 124 -13.41 14.90 -22.85
C GLU A 124 -14.51 14.08 -22.12
N ILE A 125 -14.14 13.52 -20.97
CA ILE A 125 -15.05 12.76 -20.11
C ILE A 125 -15.22 13.55 -18.83
N THR A 126 -16.46 13.76 -18.39
CA THR A 126 -16.73 14.49 -17.14
C THR A 126 -17.50 13.64 -16.14
N LEU A 127 -17.18 13.83 -14.86
CA LEU A 127 -17.91 13.28 -13.72
C LEU A 127 -18.18 14.42 -12.74
N GLU A 128 -19.46 14.71 -12.47
CA GLU A 128 -19.88 15.82 -11.60
C GLU A 128 -19.33 17.19 -12.02
N GLY A 129 -19.14 17.39 -13.33
CA GLY A 129 -18.56 18.62 -13.88
C GLY A 129 -17.04 18.72 -13.77
N ILE A 130 -16.36 17.66 -13.29
CA ILE A 130 -14.90 17.55 -13.27
C ILE A 130 -14.46 16.70 -14.45
N GLU A 131 -13.54 17.23 -15.26
CA GLU A 131 -12.92 16.49 -16.35
C GLU A 131 -12.01 15.37 -15.80
N ILE A 132 -12.22 14.15 -16.29
CA ILE A 132 -11.47 12.96 -15.90
C ILE A 132 -10.16 12.91 -16.69
N ASN A 133 -9.06 12.64 -16.00
CA ASN A 133 -7.77 12.34 -16.59
C ASN A 133 -7.53 10.82 -16.53
N PRO A 134 -7.73 10.04 -17.59
CA PRO A 134 -7.80 8.56 -17.56
C PRO A 134 -6.56 7.84 -16.98
N ASP A 135 -5.38 8.46 -17.07
CA ASP A 135 -4.12 8.07 -16.43
C ASP A 135 -3.70 6.59 -16.56
N PHE A 136 -4.09 5.95 -17.68
CA PHE A 136 -3.95 4.51 -17.95
C PHE A 136 -2.51 4.03 -18.12
N GLY A 137 -1.66 4.13 -17.11
CA GLY A 137 -0.25 3.72 -17.25
C GLY A 137 0.70 4.56 -16.41
N LYS A 138 0.19 5.60 -15.77
CA LYS A 138 0.96 6.44 -14.87
C LYS A 138 1.36 5.67 -13.62
N GLY A 139 2.64 5.31 -13.56
CA GLY A 139 3.20 4.58 -12.42
C GLY A 139 2.74 3.13 -12.40
N ASN A 140 1.94 2.76 -11.38
CA ASN A 140 1.42 1.41 -11.22
C ASN A 140 -0.02 1.25 -11.70
N HIS A 141 -0.70 2.30 -12.17
CA HIS A 141 -2.03 2.18 -12.79
C HIS A 141 -1.96 1.40 -14.11
N PHE A 142 -3.00 0.63 -14.42
CA PHE A 142 -3.08 -0.22 -15.60
C PHE A 142 -4.53 -0.60 -15.93
N PHE A 143 -4.74 -1.04 -17.17
CA PHE A 143 -5.94 -1.76 -17.60
C PHE A 143 -5.50 -3.14 -18.13
N GLU A 144 -5.92 -4.22 -17.47
CA GLU A 144 -5.52 -5.59 -17.83
C GLU A 144 -6.73 -6.46 -18.14
N ILE A 145 -6.59 -7.34 -19.13
CA ILE A 145 -7.62 -8.30 -19.55
C ILE A 145 -7.10 -9.71 -19.29
N TYR A 146 -8.00 -10.59 -18.85
CA TYR A 146 -7.69 -11.94 -18.40
C TYR A 146 -8.71 -12.96 -18.90
N GLU A 147 -8.29 -14.23 -18.90
CA GLU A 147 -9.15 -15.41 -18.95
C GLU A 147 -8.99 -16.23 -17.66
N PRO A 148 -9.99 -17.02 -17.27
CA PRO A 148 -9.88 -18.00 -16.20
C PRO A 148 -8.76 -19.01 -16.48
N LEU A 149 -8.00 -19.36 -15.44
CA LEU A 149 -7.01 -20.43 -15.50
C LEU A 149 -7.35 -21.55 -14.50
N GLU A 150 -7.69 -21.17 -13.26
CA GLU A 150 -8.14 -22.09 -12.20
C GLU A 150 -9.26 -21.38 -11.43
N VAL A 151 -10.41 -22.03 -11.24
CA VAL A 151 -11.59 -21.45 -10.58
C VAL A 151 -12.16 -22.46 -9.59
N SER A 152 -12.47 -22.02 -8.38
CA SER A 152 -13.15 -22.84 -7.38
C SER A 152 -14.64 -22.99 -7.70
N GLU A 153 -15.20 -24.16 -7.40
CA GLU A 153 -16.59 -24.51 -7.71
C GLU A 153 -17.60 -23.50 -7.17
N ASP A 154 -17.37 -22.96 -5.97
CA ASP A 154 -18.26 -22.01 -5.28
C ASP A 154 -18.31 -20.60 -5.92
N VAL A 155 -17.40 -20.30 -6.85
CA VAL A 155 -17.40 -19.03 -7.62
C VAL A 155 -17.46 -19.26 -9.13
N SER A 156 -17.78 -20.48 -9.57
CA SER A 156 -17.81 -20.84 -10.99
C SER A 156 -18.86 -20.03 -11.79
N ASP A 157 -19.99 -19.68 -11.18
CA ASP A 157 -21.01 -18.82 -11.80
C ASP A 157 -20.52 -17.37 -12.01
N VAL A 158 -19.59 -16.91 -11.17
CA VAL A 158 -18.97 -15.58 -11.26
C VAL A 158 -17.83 -15.59 -12.28
N PHE A 159 -17.05 -16.67 -12.32
CA PHE A 159 -15.92 -16.87 -13.23
C PHE A 159 -16.11 -18.06 -14.20
N PRO A 160 -17.09 -18.01 -15.12
CA PRO A 160 -17.27 -19.09 -16.09
C PRO A 160 -16.08 -19.18 -17.04
N GLU A 161 -15.72 -20.41 -17.45
CA GLU A 161 -14.49 -20.72 -18.20
C GLU A 161 -14.42 -20.05 -19.59
N ASP A 162 -15.56 -19.71 -20.18
CA ASP A 162 -15.69 -19.10 -21.51
C ASP A 162 -15.82 -17.57 -21.48
N ALA A 163 -15.70 -16.94 -20.30
CA ALA A 163 -15.75 -15.49 -20.15
C ALA A 163 -14.35 -14.84 -20.08
N TYR A 164 -14.35 -13.54 -20.34
CA TYR A 164 -13.19 -12.68 -20.16
C TYR A 164 -13.41 -11.72 -19.00
N PHE A 165 -12.33 -11.36 -18.34
CA PHE A 165 -12.34 -10.49 -17.17
C PHE A 165 -11.40 -9.33 -17.38
N ALA A 166 -11.66 -8.20 -16.72
CA ALA A 166 -10.75 -7.08 -16.74
C ALA A 166 -10.51 -6.53 -15.35
N ILE A 167 -9.34 -5.94 -15.16
CA ILE A 167 -9.02 -5.13 -13.99
C ILE A 167 -8.60 -3.75 -14.45
N LEU A 168 -9.31 -2.73 -13.96
CA LEU A 168 -8.87 -1.36 -14.03
C LEU A 168 -8.31 -0.93 -12.68
N HIS A 169 -7.00 -0.68 -12.63
CA HIS A 169 -6.30 -0.17 -11.46
C HIS A 169 -6.03 1.33 -11.61
N GLY A 170 -6.59 2.13 -10.72
CA GLY A 170 -6.46 3.59 -10.80
C GLY A 170 -6.92 4.32 -9.54
N SER A 171 -6.56 5.60 -9.47
CA SER A 171 -6.94 6.53 -8.38
C SER A 171 -7.87 7.63 -8.90
N ALA A 172 -7.93 8.78 -8.22
CA ALA A 172 -8.57 10.00 -8.72
C ALA A 172 -7.56 11.16 -8.70
N PRO A 173 -6.67 11.25 -9.70
CA PRO A 173 -5.64 12.29 -9.76
C PRO A 173 -6.22 13.71 -9.74
N GLU A 174 -7.46 13.89 -10.20
CA GLU A 174 -8.19 15.16 -10.32
C GLU A 174 -8.42 15.83 -8.96
N LEU A 175 -8.62 15.03 -7.91
CA LEU A 175 -8.98 15.48 -6.57
C LEU A 175 -7.90 15.21 -5.53
N LYS A 176 -6.84 14.48 -5.91
CA LYS A 176 -5.78 14.05 -5.00
C LYS A 176 -5.03 15.24 -4.37
N ASP A 177 -4.80 16.30 -5.13
CA ASP A 177 -4.05 17.46 -4.64
C ASP A 177 -4.85 18.24 -3.58
N ASN A 178 -6.19 18.21 -3.64
CA ASN A 178 -7.04 18.75 -2.57
C ASN A 178 -6.79 17.99 -1.26
N MET A 179 -6.79 16.66 -1.32
CA MET A 179 -6.49 15.83 -0.15
C MET A 179 -5.08 16.07 0.40
N TYR A 180 -4.08 16.24 -0.47
CA TYR A 180 -2.70 16.48 -0.04
C TYR A 180 -2.49 17.89 0.52
N SER A 181 -3.31 18.88 0.11
CA SER A 181 -3.24 20.24 0.62
C SER A 181 -3.56 20.36 2.11
N TRP A 182 -4.22 19.36 2.71
CA TRP A 182 -4.52 19.32 4.14
C TRP A 182 -3.28 19.29 5.04
N GLU A 183 -2.13 18.87 4.51
CA GLU A 183 -0.83 18.99 5.20
C GLU A 183 -0.49 20.46 5.54
N GLY A 184 -1.06 21.43 4.82
CA GLY A 184 -0.87 22.86 5.12
C GLY A 184 -1.98 23.51 5.94
N LYS A 185 -2.98 22.74 6.42
CA LYS A 185 -4.20 23.30 7.04
C LYS A 185 -4.30 23.07 8.55
N GLY A 186 -3.57 22.10 9.10
CA GLY A 186 -3.64 21.75 10.52
C GLY A 186 -2.62 22.46 11.41
N GLU A 187 -2.63 22.10 12.70
CA GLU A 187 -1.62 22.50 13.66
C GLU A 187 -0.31 21.76 13.39
N ARG A 188 0.81 22.48 13.27
CA ARG A 188 2.13 21.88 13.12
C ARG A 188 2.74 21.63 14.49
N VAL A 189 2.96 20.35 14.79
CA VAL A 189 3.58 19.90 16.04
C VAL A 189 5.03 19.50 15.77
N GLU A 190 5.96 20.17 16.46
CA GLU A 190 7.37 19.78 16.47
C GLU A 190 7.54 18.55 17.39
N THR A 191 8.14 17.48 16.87
CA THR A 191 8.43 16.28 17.66
C THR A 191 9.93 15.99 17.65
N PRO A 192 10.44 15.14 18.57
CA PRO A 192 11.82 14.67 18.52
C PRO A 192 12.21 13.92 17.22
N LEU A 193 11.24 13.53 16.38
CA LEU A 193 11.44 12.82 15.12
C LEU A 193 11.12 13.68 13.89
N GLY A 194 11.01 15.00 14.10
CA GLY A 194 10.62 15.99 13.09
C GLY A 194 9.13 16.31 13.14
N ASP A 195 8.71 17.22 12.27
CA ASP A 195 7.38 17.81 12.38
C ASP A 195 6.28 16.88 11.84
N ILE A 196 5.08 17.07 12.36
CA ILE A 196 3.85 16.47 11.85
C ILE A 196 2.70 17.48 11.97
N THR A 197 1.84 17.48 10.98
CA THR A 197 0.60 18.25 10.97
C THR A 197 -0.50 17.42 11.62
N VAL A 198 -1.32 18.07 12.42
CA VAL A 198 -2.41 17.45 13.15
C VAL A 198 -3.69 18.23 12.88
N LEU A 199 -4.74 17.52 12.49
CA LEU A 199 -6.08 18.06 12.35
C LEU A 199 -6.87 17.62 13.56
N TYR A 200 -7.48 18.58 14.27
CA TYR A 200 -8.32 18.32 15.44
C TYR A 200 -9.78 18.64 15.13
N ASP A 201 -10.69 17.95 15.82
CA ASP A 201 -12.13 18.22 15.87
C ASP A 201 -12.75 18.41 14.47
N ASP A 202 -13.30 19.60 14.22
CA ASP A 202 -13.97 19.97 12.97
C ASP A 202 -13.10 19.80 11.73
N GLU A 203 -11.78 20.01 11.85
CA GLU A 203 -10.86 19.86 10.72
C GLU A 203 -10.65 18.38 10.37
N ALA A 204 -10.51 17.52 11.38
CA ALA A 204 -10.44 16.08 11.18
C ALA A 204 -11.74 15.54 10.55
N GLU A 205 -12.90 16.06 10.97
CA GLU A 205 -14.18 15.68 10.35
C GLU A 205 -14.29 16.12 8.89
N LYS A 206 -13.89 17.36 8.57
CA LYS A 206 -13.90 17.88 7.20
C LYS A 206 -12.94 17.09 6.32
N TYR A 207 -11.75 16.77 6.83
CA TYR A 207 -10.77 15.94 6.13
C TYR A 207 -11.33 14.55 5.81
N TYR A 208 -11.98 13.90 6.78
CA TYR A 208 -12.59 12.59 6.54
C TYR A 208 -13.76 12.67 5.55
N LYS A 209 -14.58 13.72 5.61
CA LYS A 209 -15.67 13.95 4.63
C LYS A 209 -15.13 14.16 3.21
N GLU A 210 -14.04 14.93 3.06
CA GLU A 210 -13.39 15.13 1.76
C GLU A 210 -12.76 13.85 1.24
N TRP A 211 -12.18 13.04 2.14
CA TRP A 211 -11.72 11.70 1.82
C TRP A 211 -12.85 10.80 1.31
N SER A 212 -13.99 10.73 2.02
CA SER A 212 -15.13 9.91 1.60
C SER A 212 -15.67 10.34 0.23
N TYR A 213 -15.67 11.65 -0.06
CA TYR A 213 -16.01 12.16 -1.38
C TYR A 213 -15.00 11.70 -2.44
N LEU A 214 -13.69 11.84 -2.18
CA LEU A 214 -12.63 11.36 -3.08
C LEU A 214 -12.78 9.87 -3.38
N GLU A 215 -13.04 9.05 -2.36
CA GLU A 215 -13.21 7.60 -2.53
C GLU A 215 -14.39 7.27 -3.45
N SER A 216 -15.55 7.88 -3.18
CA SER A 216 -16.76 7.71 -3.99
C SER A 216 -16.55 8.18 -5.43
N PHE A 217 -15.89 9.33 -5.62
CA PHE A 217 -15.51 9.84 -6.93
C PHE A 217 -14.59 8.86 -7.66
N SER A 218 -13.56 8.33 -6.99
CA SER A 218 -12.60 7.39 -7.60
C SER A 218 -13.25 6.08 -8.02
N LYS A 219 -14.17 5.51 -7.22
CA LYS A 219 -14.94 4.32 -7.59
C LYS A 219 -15.75 4.56 -8.87
N ARG A 220 -16.50 5.66 -8.94
CA ARG A 220 -17.31 6.04 -10.11
C ARG A 220 -16.45 6.39 -11.33
N ARG A 221 -15.30 7.01 -11.13
CA ARG A 221 -14.30 7.27 -12.17
C ARG A 221 -13.85 5.97 -12.84
N ARG A 222 -13.50 4.93 -12.06
CA ARG A 222 -13.14 3.62 -12.62
C ARG A 222 -14.27 3.00 -13.44
N GLU A 223 -15.52 3.06 -12.98
CA GLU A 223 -16.69 2.54 -13.72
C GLU A 223 -16.87 3.23 -15.08
N ILE A 224 -16.76 4.57 -15.12
CA ILE A 224 -16.91 5.35 -16.36
C ILE A 224 -15.77 5.00 -17.33
N LEU A 225 -14.53 5.02 -16.87
CA LEU A 225 -13.37 4.70 -17.70
C LEU A 225 -13.42 3.26 -18.23
N ALA A 226 -13.85 2.31 -17.39
CA ALA A 226 -14.07 0.93 -17.82
C ALA A 226 -15.12 0.85 -18.93
N ARG A 227 -16.27 1.53 -18.75
CA ARG A 227 -17.35 1.53 -19.73
C ARG A 227 -16.91 2.10 -21.08
N GLU A 228 -16.07 3.13 -21.08
CA GLU A 228 -15.57 3.73 -22.31
C GLU A 228 -14.63 2.78 -23.09
N VAL A 229 -13.84 1.95 -22.40
CA VAL A 229 -12.90 1.02 -23.04
C VAL A 229 -13.57 -0.30 -23.43
N VAL A 230 -14.30 -0.94 -22.52
CA VAL A 230 -14.85 -2.29 -22.73
C VAL A 230 -16.36 -2.32 -23.01
N GLY A 231 -17.05 -1.19 -22.88
CA GLY A 231 -18.51 -1.12 -23.02
C GLY A 231 -19.24 -1.64 -21.78
N GLU A 232 -20.45 -2.15 -21.98
CA GLU A 232 -21.25 -2.78 -20.91
C GLU A 232 -20.50 -3.97 -20.31
N HIS A 233 -20.40 -3.99 -18.99
CA HIS A 233 -19.70 -5.00 -18.20
C HIS A 233 -20.41 -5.20 -16.87
N GLU A 234 -20.06 -6.28 -16.18
CA GLU A 234 -20.53 -6.55 -14.82
C GLU A 234 -19.39 -6.35 -13.83
N ALA A 235 -19.54 -5.39 -12.93
CA ALA A 235 -18.60 -5.19 -11.83
C ALA A 235 -18.71 -6.34 -10.83
N ILE A 236 -17.62 -7.10 -10.64
CA ILE A 236 -17.51 -8.13 -9.60
C ILE A 236 -17.13 -7.46 -8.28
N SER A 237 -16.18 -6.51 -8.33
CA SER A 237 -15.81 -5.70 -7.17
C SER A 237 -15.15 -4.38 -7.59
N ASN A 238 -15.33 -3.32 -6.79
CA ASN A 238 -14.70 -2.02 -7.01
C ASN A 238 -14.13 -1.50 -5.67
N LEU A 239 -12.92 -1.94 -5.37
CA LEU A 239 -12.34 -1.87 -4.03
C LEU A 239 -11.26 -0.80 -3.92
N THR A 240 -11.21 -0.12 -2.78
CA THR A 240 -10.11 0.80 -2.44
C THR A 240 -9.02 0.00 -1.70
N HIS A 241 -7.75 0.30 -1.96
CA HIS A 241 -6.63 -0.31 -1.21
C HIS A 241 -5.62 0.71 -0.68
N GLN A 242 -5.85 2.01 -0.92
CA GLN A 242 -5.03 3.08 -0.38
C GLN A 242 -5.89 4.27 0.05
N GLY A 243 -6.07 4.44 1.36
CA GLY A 243 -7.07 5.38 1.87
C GLY A 243 -7.23 5.41 3.38
N LEU A 244 -8.24 6.14 3.84
CA LEU A 244 -8.76 6.03 5.20
C LEU A 244 -9.95 5.06 5.19
N PHE A 245 -9.95 4.10 6.10
CA PHE A 245 -11.01 3.09 6.23
C PHE A 245 -11.93 3.37 7.41
N SER A 246 -11.46 4.20 8.35
CA SER A 246 -12.25 4.85 9.37
C SER A 246 -11.63 6.21 9.69
N LYS A 247 -12.21 6.98 10.62
CA LYS A 247 -11.60 8.22 11.12
C LYS A 247 -10.19 8.00 11.71
N ASN A 248 -9.88 6.76 12.10
CA ASN A 248 -8.71 6.37 12.87
C ASN A 248 -7.90 5.23 12.25
N GLU A 249 -8.18 4.90 10.99
CA GLU A 249 -7.52 3.81 10.26
C GLU A 249 -7.14 4.28 8.87
N ALA A 250 -5.86 4.14 8.54
CA ALA A 250 -5.35 4.30 7.20
C ALA A 250 -4.78 2.98 6.68
N ARG A 251 -5.09 2.65 5.43
CA ARG A 251 -4.47 1.54 4.71
C ARG A 251 -3.66 2.06 3.56
N LEU A 252 -2.43 1.58 3.46
CA LEU A 252 -1.48 2.03 2.45
C LEU A 252 -1.09 0.83 1.59
N GLY A 253 -1.85 0.55 0.53
CA GLY A 253 -1.56 -0.56 -0.37
C GLY A 253 -1.95 -1.91 0.20
N CYS A 254 -3.10 -2.02 0.84
CA CYS A 254 -3.70 -3.30 1.24
C CYS A 254 -5.21 -3.11 1.37
N TYR A 255 -5.95 -4.19 1.21
CA TYR A 255 -7.40 -4.21 1.40
C TYR A 255 -7.77 -4.43 2.86
N ASP A 256 -9.00 -4.05 3.21
CA ASP A 256 -9.74 -4.65 4.32
C ASP A 256 -10.31 -5.99 3.87
N SER A 257 -9.79 -7.10 4.40
CA SER A 257 -10.26 -8.44 4.04
C SER A 257 -11.70 -8.72 4.49
N MET A 258 -12.29 -7.86 5.31
CA MET A 258 -13.68 -7.97 5.75
C MET A 258 -14.60 -6.94 5.09
N GLU A 259 -14.14 -6.22 4.05
CA GLU A 259 -15.02 -5.36 3.25
C GLU A 259 -16.21 -6.18 2.70
N GLY A 260 -17.42 -5.62 2.84
CA GLY A 260 -18.67 -6.33 2.53
C GLY A 260 -18.87 -7.62 3.36
N ASN A 261 -18.47 -7.61 4.63
CA ASN A 261 -18.54 -8.74 5.56
C ASN A 261 -17.75 -9.99 5.09
N GLY A 262 -16.73 -9.81 4.25
CA GLY A 262 -15.91 -10.90 3.71
C GLY A 262 -16.53 -11.62 2.51
N ASP A 263 -17.66 -11.16 1.99
CA ASP A 263 -18.30 -11.74 0.80
C ASP A 263 -17.80 -11.16 -0.52
N VAL A 264 -16.93 -10.15 -0.47
CA VAL A 264 -16.35 -9.54 -1.67
C VAL A 264 -15.14 -10.34 -2.16
N LEU A 265 -14.91 -10.27 -3.48
CA LEU A 265 -13.78 -10.88 -4.17
C LEU A 265 -12.69 -9.83 -4.43
N PHE A 266 -11.49 -10.12 -3.96
CA PHE A 266 -10.34 -9.22 -3.96
C PHE A 266 -9.34 -9.63 -5.03
N PRO A 267 -9.10 -8.80 -6.07
CA PRO A 267 -8.01 -9.04 -6.99
C PRO A 267 -6.66 -8.69 -6.35
N ILE A 268 -5.72 -9.63 -6.37
CA ILE A 268 -4.32 -9.42 -6.02
C ILE A 268 -3.51 -9.44 -7.32
N SER A 269 -3.30 -8.26 -7.90
CA SER A 269 -2.60 -8.11 -9.19
C SER A 269 -1.09 -7.95 -8.97
N LEU A 270 -0.30 -8.70 -9.75
CA LEU A 270 1.14 -8.79 -9.57
C LEU A 270 1.90 -8.00 -10.64
N ARG A 271 2.20 -8.65 -11.76
CA ARG A 271 2.89 -8.07 -12.92
C ARG A 271 2.20 -8.63 -14.16
N TRP A 272 2.21 -7.86 -15.24
CA TRP A 272 1.51 -8.15 -16.50
C TRP A 272 1.74 -9.55 -17.11
N ASP A 273 2.84 -10.22 -16.78
CA ASP A 273 3.22 -11.56 -17.26
C ASP A 273 3.00 -12.66 -16.20
N ILE A 274 2.41 -12.33 -15.06
CA ILE A 274 2.11 -13.25 -13.96
C ILE A 274 0.60 -13.29 -13.74
N PRO A 275 -0.01 -14.47 -13.48
CA PRO A 275 -1.43 -14.56 -13.15
C PRO A 275 -1.82 -13.62 -12.02
N THR A 276 -3.02 -13.04 -12.15
CA THR A 276 -3.72 -12.39 -11.06
C THR A 276 -4.49 -13.44 -10.26
N TYR A 277 -4.58 -13.24 -8.95
CA TYR A 277 -5.29 -14.15 -8.06
C TYR A 277 -6.46 -13.42 -7.42
N VAL A 278 -7.62 -14.06 -7.41
CA VAL A 278 -8.82 -13.54 -6.78
C VAL A 278 -9.05 -14.29 -5.47
N PHE A 279 -9.19 -13.54 -4.39
CA PHE A 279 -9.37 -14.06 -3.04
C PHE A 279 -10.76 -13.72 -2.51
N LYS A 280 -11.38 -14.65 -1.78
CA LYS A 280 -12.44 -14.32 -0.84
C LYS A 280 -11.82 -13.83 0.48
N GLY A 281 -12.35 -12.74 0.99
CA GLY A 281 -11.94 -12.15 2.25
C GLY A 281 -12.29 -13.02 3.45
N LYS A 282 -11.53 -12.87 4.54
CA LYS A 282 -11.86 -13.44 5.85
C LYS A 282 -11.19 -12.66 6.97
N GLN A 283 -11.71 -12.81 8.18
CA GLN A 283 -11.02 -12.36 9.38
C GLN A 283 -9.72 -13.16 9.51
N ASN A 284 -8.62 -12.45 9.72
CA ASN A 284 -7.28 -13.05 9.71
C ASN A 284 -6.47 -12.69 10.96
N LEU A 285 -5.23 -13.23 11.02
CA LEU A 285 -4.37 -13.18 12.20
C LEU A 285 -5.01 -13.83 13.44
N THR A 286 -5.43 -15.09 13.31
CA THR A 286 -5.86 -15.90 14.46
C THR A 286 -4.74 -16.03 15.51
N ASP A 287 -5.08 -16.44 16.73
CA ASP A 287 -4.10 -16.71 17.80
C ASP A 287 -2.95 -17.61 17.32
N LYS A 288 -3.28 -18.66 16.57
CA LYS A 288 -2.30 -19.58 15.97
C LYS A 288 -1.30 -18.84 15.06
N ILE A 289 -1.79 -17.93 14.21
CA ILE A 289 -0.95 -17.15 13.30
C ILE A 289 -0.12 -16.12 14.08
N ILE A 290 -0.71 -15.43 15.04
CA ILE A 290 -0.03 -14.46 15.91
C ILE A 290 1.11 -15.13 16.70
N HIS A 291 0.88 -16.32 17.26
CA HIS A 291 1.93 -17.12 17.91
C HIS A 291 3.03 -17.53 16.93
N ARG A 292 2.67 -18.02 15.75
CA ARG A 292 3.65 -18.43 14.72
C ARG A 292 4.54 -17.27 14.26
N LEU A 293 3.99 -16.06 14.23
CA LEU A 293 4.72 -14.84 13.90
C LEU A 293 5.59 -14.31 15.06
N GLY A 294 5.47 -14.89 16.26
CA GLY A 294 6.19 -14.43 17.46
C GLY A 294 5.64 -13.12 18.02
N PHE A 295 4.38 -12.79 17.73
CA PHE A 295 3.77 -11.51 18.12
C PHE A 295 2.99 -11.58 19.42
N TYR A 296 2.60 -12.78 19.86
CA TYR A 296 1.61 -12.98 20.91
C TYR A 296 1.96 -12.27 22.23
N GLU A 297 3.11 -12.59 22.83
CA GLU A 297 3.54 -11.99 24.10
C GLU A 297 3.69 -10.47 24.00
N ARG A 298 4.19 -9.98 22.86
CA ARG A 298 4.35 -8.54 22.61
C ARG A 298 3.00 -7.86 22.47
N ALA A 299 2.05 -8.47 21.77
CA ALA A 299 0.71 -7.95 21.57
C ALA A 299 -0.09 -7.92 22.89
N GLU A 300 0.00 -8.97 23.71
CA GLU A 300 -0.61 -8.99 25.05
C GLU A 300 -0.02 -7.91 25.96
N ARG A 301 1.31 -7.78 26.01
CA ARG A 301 1.98 -6.74 26.80
C ARG A 301 1.56 -5.32 26.42
N LEU A 302 1.21 -5.11 25.14
CA LEU A 302 0.79 -3.82 24.60
C LEU A 302 -0.74 -3.65 24.56
N ASP A 303 -1.51 -4.62 25.01
CA ASP A 303 -2.99 -4.63 24.92
C ASP A 303 -3.52 -4.49 23.47
N LEU A 304 -2.79 -5.09 22.51
CA LEU A 304 -3.11 -5.03 21.07
C LEU A 304 -3.53 -6.39 20.50
N LEU A 305 -3.71 -7.42 21.32
CA LEU A 305 -3.99 -8.77 20.82
C LEU A 305 -5.30 -8.84 20.01
N GLU A 306 -6.39 -8.28 20.56
CA GLU A 306 -7.68 -8.25 19.87
C GLU A 306 -7.66 -7.31 18.66
N GLU A 307 -6.93 -6.21 18.76
CA GLU A 307 -6.71 -5.29 17.66
C GLU A 307 -6.00 -5.94 16.46
N LEU A 308 -5.03 -6.83 16.71
CA LEU A 308 -4.36 -7.60 15.66
C LEU A 308 -5.30 -8.62 15.00
N LYS A 309 -6.15 -9.30 15.77
CA LYS A 309 -7.15 -10.25 15.24
C LYS A 309 -8.24 -9.58 14.39
N ASN A 310 -8.42 -8.28 14.56
CA ASN A 310 -9.41 -7.48 13.85
C ASN A 310 -8.78 -6.51 12.84
N VAL A 311 -7.49 -6.67 12.52
CA VAL A 311 -6.82 -5.81 11.53
C VAL A 311 -7.29 -6.11 10.10
N ASN A 312 -7.70 -7.34 9.83
CA ASN A 312 -8.31 -7.78 8.56
C ASN A 312 -7.53 -7.32 7.33
N ILE A 313 -6.32 -7.85 7.13
CA ILE A 313 -5.40 -7.35 6.10
C ILE A 313 -5.23 -8.34 4.94
N LEU A 314 -5.38 -7.87 3.70
CA LEU A 314 -5.07 -8.63 2.50
C LEU A 314 -4.20 -7.79 1.55
N PRO A 315 -3.09 -8.33 1.01
CA PRO A 315 -2.26 -7.55 0.09
C PRO A 315 -3.03 -7.26 -1.20
N HIS A 316 -2.74 -6.13 -1.82
CA HIS A 316 -3.36 -5.78 -3.10
C HIS A 316 -2.53 -6.23 -4.30
N GLY A 317 -1.23 -6.47 -4.10
CA GLY A 317 -0.33 -6.80 -5.19
C GLY A 317 1.06 -7.23 -4.76
N GLY A 318 2.02 -7.21 -5.68
CA GLY A 318 3.33 -7.85 -5.47
C GLY A 318 4.30 -7.12 -4.54
N GLY A 319 4.07 -5.83 -4.26
CA GLY A 319 5.05 -4.95 -3.59
C GLY A 319 6.37 -4.83 -4.38
N TYR A 320 7.15 -3.77 -4.11
CA TYR A 320 8.44 -3.58 -4.80
C TYR A 320 9.52 -4.49 -4.20
N ASP A 321 10.40 -4.97 -5.08
CA ASP A 321 11.63 -5.71 -4.78
C ASP A 321 12.81 -4.87 -5.30
N LEU A 322 13.60 -4.34 -4.37
CA LEU A 322 14.79 -3.54 -4.68
C LEU A 322 16.02 -4.43 -4.72
N LYS A 323 16.61 -4.58 -5.92
CA LYS A 323 17.79 -5.41 -6.17
C LYS A 323 19.09 -4.61 -6.01
N LEU A 324 19.21 -3.88 -4.91
CA LEU A 324 20.43 -3.14 -4.58
C LEU A 324 21.23 -3.92 -3.53
N PRO A 325 22.54 -4.11 -3.72
CA PRO A 325 23.38 -4.69 -2.69
C PRO A 325 23.45 -3.74 -1.50
N TYR A 326 23.30 -4.28 -0.29
CA TYR A 326 23.45 -3.53 0.96
C TYR A 326 23.87 -4.49 2.07
N GLY A 327 24.68 -4.00 3.00
CA GLY A 327 25.00 -4.67 4.26
C GLY A 327 24.47 -3.89 5.46
N GLU A 328 24.45 -2.57 5.36
CA GLU A 328 24.03 -1.66 6.43
C GLU A 328 23.05 -0.60 5.88
N ILE A 329 22.13 -0.18 6.75
CA ILE A 329 21.20 0.93 6.48
C ILE A 329 21.38 1.94 7.61
N GLU A 330 22.03 3.06 7.29
CA GLU A 330 22.12 4.23 8.17
C GLU A 330 20.98 5.20 7.85
N ILE A 331 20.45 5.86 8.88
CA ILE A 331 19.40 6.86 8.73
C ILE A 331 19.95 8.20 9.20
N ILE A 332 19.99 9.16 8.30
CA ILE A 332 20.46 10.52 8.55
C ILE A 332 19.24 11.44 8.58
N SER A 333 18.96 12.00 9.75
CA SER A 333 17.86 12.96 9.92
C SER A 333 18.31 14.35 9.44
N THR A 334 17.52 14.96 8.56
CA THR A 334 17.80 16.29 7.98
C THR A 334 16.58 17.19 8.00
N SER A 335 16.75 18.46 7.65
CA SER A 335 15.66 19.43 7.59
C SER A 335 14.58 19.10 6.55
N PHE A 336 14.86 18.24 5.57
CA PHE A 336 13.88 17.80 4.58
C PHE A 336 13.27 16.42 4.90
N GLY A 337 13.72 15.76 5.97
CA GLY A 337 13.24 14.44 6.39
C GLY A 337 14.36 13.42 6.56
N ASN A 338 13.98 12.15 6.71
CA ASN A 338 14.92 11.05 6.87
C ASN A 338 15.51 10.61 5.54
N ILE A 339 16.83 10.48 5.54
CA ILE A 339 17.61 10.00 4.41
C ILE A 339 18.18 8.64 4.75
N PHE A 340 18.10 7.70 3.82
CA PHE A 340 18.60 6.35 4.02
C PHE A 340 19.89 6.16 3.24
N ALA A 341 20.98 5.99 3.96
CA ALA A 341 22.28 5.65 3.42
C ALA A 341 22.44 4.13 3.39
N LEU A 342 22.64 3.59 2.20
CA LEU A 342 22.92 2.19 1.96
C LEU A 342 24.42 2.02 1.72
N SER A 343 25.03 1.17 2.53
CA SER A 343 26.44 0.81 2.40
C SER A 343 26.61 -0.70 2.53
N GLY A 344 27.75 -1.23 2.08
CA GLY A 344 27.99 -2.66 2.12
C GLY A 344 29.39 -3.04 1.65
N LEU A 345 29.74 -4.28 1.95
CA LEU A 345 30.96 -4.92 1.46
C LEU A 345 30.60 -5.81 0.27
N GLU A 346 31.40 -5.77 -0.78
CA GLU A 346 31.33 -6.74 -1.87
C GLU A 346 32.58 -7.63 -1.84
N PRO A 347 32.47 -8.93 -2.17
CA PRO A 347 33.64 -9.74 -2.46
C PRO A 347 34.47 -9.06 -3.55
N ALA A 348 35.74 -8.76 -3.25
CA ALA A 348 36.60 -8.10 -4.23
C ALA A 348 36.79 -9.02 -5.45
N PRO A 349 36.51 -8.55 -6.68
CA PRO A 349 36.72 -9.35 -7.89
C PRO A 349 38.22 -9.58 -8.16
N ASP A 350 39.09 -8.71 -7.65
CA ASP A 350 40.55 -8.79 -7.76
C ASP A 350 41.23 -8.46 -6.42
N VAL A 351 42.40 -9.07 -6.19
CA VAL A 351 43.24 -8.87 -5.00
C VAL A 351 43.69 -7.41 -4.85
N SER A 352 43.81 -6.68 -5.96
CA SER A 352 44.16 -5.25 -6.01
C SER A 352 43.07 -4.32 -5.46
N GLU A 353 41.82 -4.79 -5.39
CA GLU A 353 40.67 -4.03 -4.84
C GLU A 353 40.39 -4.35 -3.36
N ILE A 354 41.23 -5.21 -2.75
CA ILE A 354 41.08 -5.63 -1.37
C ILE A 354 41.53 -4.53 -0.42
N SER A 355 40.63 -4.14 0.49
CA SER A 355 40.99 -3.39 1.68
C SER A 355 42.00 -4.20 2.50
N ILE A 356 43.22 -3.69 2.73
CA ILE A 356 44.30 -4.41 3.44
C ILE A 356 43.76 -5.04 4.72
N GLY A 357 43.81 -6.37 4.80
CA GLY A 357 43.41 -7.16 5.97
C GLY A 357 41.94 -7.64 6.01
N LYS A 358 41.10 -7.37 5.00
CA LYS A 358 39.67 -7.79 5.03
C LYS A 358 39.19 -8.66 3.87
N GLY A 359 39.94 -8.83 2.78
CA GLY A 359 39.53 -9.68 1.65
C GLY A 359 38.28 -9.22 0.90
N VAL A 360 37.86 -7.96 1.10
CA VAL A 360 36.63 -7.36 0.55
C VAL A 360 36.92 -5.95 0.02
N SER A 361 36.17 -5.52 -1.00
CA SER A 361 36.13 -4.13 -1.44
C SER A 361 34.99 -3.39 -0.72
N LYS A 362 35.18 -2.10 -0.45
CA LYS A 362 34.09 -1.22 0.01
C LYS A 362 33.48 -0.55 -1.21
N PHE A 363 32.18 -0.72 -1.41
CA PHE A 363 31.46 0.04 -2.43
C PHE A 363 31.30 1.50 -1.99
N GLY A 364 30.97 2.38 -2.94
CA GLY A 364 30.45 3.71 -2.61
C GLY A 364 29.13 3.63 -1.84
N GLU A 365 28.78 4.72 -1.16
CA GLU A 365 27.52 4.83 -0.41
C GLU A 365 26.39 5.32 -1.33
N MET A 366 25.20 4.72 -1.23
CA MET A 366 24.01 5.21 -1.93
C MET A 366 23.07 5.91 -0.96
N VAL A 367 22.73 7.14 -1.26
CA VAL A 367 21.85 7.97 -0.45
C VAL A 367 20.45 8.03 -1.10
N VAL A 368 19.45 7.54 -0.39
CA VAL A 368 18.05 7.49 -0.84
C VAL A 368 17.26 8.64 -0.23
N THR A 369 17.04 9.69 -1.03
CA THR A 369 16.21 10.85 -0.68
C THR A 369 14.84 10.85 -1.39
N ASP A 370 14.76 10.23 -2.57
CA ASP A 370 13.52 10.03 -3.31
C ASP A 370 13.38 8.55 -3.69
N PRO A 371 12.46 7.80 -3.06
CA PRO A 371 12.26 6.39 -3.37
C PRO A 371 11.79 6.15 -4.82
N LYS A 372 11.33 7.19 -5.54
CA LYS A 372 10.98 7.06 -6.96
C LYS A 372 12.19 6.79 -7.84
N SER A 373 13.39 7.22 -7.46
CA SER A 373 14.59 7.05 -8.30
C SER A 373 15.16 5.63 -8.23
N LEU A 374 14.75 4.83 -7.26
CA LEU A 374 15.29 3.49 -7.07
C LEU A 374 14.78 2.52 -8.14
N PRO A 375 15.68 1.72 -8.75
CA PRO A 375 15.27 0.66 -9.66
C PRO A 375 14.55 -0.45 -8.87
N TYR A 376 13.46 -0.95 -9.42
CA TYR A 376 12.65 -1.96 -8.74
C TYR A 376 12.10 -3.00 -9.72
N THR A 377 11.76 -4.17 -9.18
CA THR A 377 10.84 -5.13 -9.78
C THR A 377 9.72 -5.45 -8.79
N TYR A 378 8.89 -6.44 -9.07
CA TYR A 378 7.84 -6.91 -8.15
C TYR A 378 8.20 -8.28 -7.57
N ARG A 379 7.79 -8.55 -6.33
CA ARG A 379 8.08 -9.85 -5.69
C ARG A 379 7.32 -11.02 -6.30
N GLY A 380 6.25 -10.73 -7.04
CA GLY A 380 5.43 -11.69 -7.77
C GLY A 380 4.78 -12.73 -6.84
N LYS A 381 4.80 -14.00 -7.26
CA LYS A 381 4.10 -15.11 -6.58
C LYS A 381 4.52 -15.35 -5.12
N ARG A 382 5.66 -14.79 -4.66
CA ARG A 382 6.07 -14.88 -3.25
C ARG A 382 5.03 -14.25 -2.30
N VAL A 383 4.38 -13.16 -2.71
CA VAL A 383 3.30 -12.54 -1.92
C VAL A 383 2.12 -13.49 -1.76
N ILE A 384 1.72 -14.15 -2.85
CA ILE A 384 0.61 -15.13 -2.85
C ILE A 384 0.93 -16.32 -1.94
N GLY A 385 2.15 -16.86 -2.05
CA GLY A 385 2.62 -17.93 -1.18
C GLY A 385 2.54 -17.54 0.30
N LYS A 386 2.97 -16.33 0.65
CA LYS A 386 2.90 -15.82 2.03
C LYS A 386 1.47 -15.54 2.49
N THR A 387 0.61 -15.05 1.60
CA THR A 387 -0.82 -14.81 1.86
C THR A 387 -1.54 -16.11 2.24
N ASN A 388 -1.26 -17.18 1.50
CA ASN A 388 -1.79 -18.52 1.79
C ASN A 388 -1.17 -19.11 3.08
N GLU A 389 0.15 -18.99 3.26
CA GLU A 389 0.86 -19.49 4.45
C GLU A 389 0.32 -18.89 5.76
N LEU A 390 -0.07 -17.62 5.72
CA LEU A 390 -0.60 -16.84 6.83
C LEU A 390 -2.12 -16.89 6.93
N GLU A 391 -2.78 -17.63 6.04
CA GLU A 391 -4.23 -17.77 6.02
C GLU A 391 -4.94 -16.39 5.99
N LEU A 392 -4.47 -15.44 5.16
CA LEU A 392 -5.03 -14.06 5.14
C LEU A 392 -6.34 -13.92 4.36
N GLY A 393 -6.62 -14.89 3.50
CA GLY A 393 -7.77 -14.97 2.61
C GLY A 393 -7.86 -16.37 2.01
N GLU A 394 -8.87 -16.61 1.18
CA GLU A 394 -9.01 -17.88 0.47
C GLU A 394 -8.99 -17.66 -1.04
N MET A 395 -8.03 -18.25 -1.74
CA MET A 395 -7.96 -18.15 -3.19
C MET A 395 -9.17 -18.84 -3.83
N ARG A 396 -9.87 -18.12 -4.71
CA ARG A 396 -11.09 -18.59 -5.39
C ARG A 396 -10.96 -18.63 -6.90
N ALA A 397 -10.14 -17.77 -7.47
CA ALA A 397 -9.80 -17.85 -8.88
C ALA A 397 -8.36 -17.43 -9.14
N LYS A 398 -7.84 -17.87 -10.27
CA LYS A 398 -6.56 -17.48 -10.85
C LYS A 398 -6.82 -17.14 -12.30
N LEU A 399 -6.45 -15.94 -12.70
CA LEU A 399 -6.74 -15.38 -14.01
C LEU A 399 -5.44 -15.16 -14.77
N ARG A 400 -5.36 -15.66 -16.00
CA ARG A 400 -4.19 -15.52 -16.87
C ARG A 400 -4.27 -14.19 -17.64
N PRO A 401 -3.25 -13.31 -17.58
CA PRO A 401 -3.25 -12.08 -18.37
C PRO A 401 -3.17 -12.39 -19.86
N ILE A 402 -3.98 -11.68 -20.64
CA ILE A 402 -4.06 -11.78 -22.11
C ILE A 402 -3.52 -10.50 -22.75
N LEU A 403 -3.80 -9.36 -22.12
CA LEU A 403 -3.46 -8.03 -22.59
C LEU A 403 -3.28 -7.10 -21.40
N THR A 404 -2.19 -6.33 -21.40
CA THR A 404 -1.99 -5.20 -20.50
C THR A 404 -1.87 -3.94 -21.33
N ILE A 405 -2.72 -2.97 -21.02
CA ILE A 405 -2.74 -1.65 -21.65
C ILE A 405 -2.11 -0.67 -20.67
N LYS A 406 -1.04 -0.02 -21.14
CA LYS A 406 -0.39 1.12 -20.51
C LYS A 406 -0.18 2.19 -21.59
N VAL A 407 -1.05 3.19 -21.61
CA VAL A 407 -1.06 4.33 -22.54
C VAL A 407 -0.67 5.61 -21.81
#